data_AF-A0A1M4YFZ6-F1
#
_entry.id   AF-A0A1M4YFZ6-F1
#
_cell.length_a   1.000
_cell.length_b   1.000
_cell.length_c   1.000
_cell.angle_alpha   90.00
_cell.angle_beta   90.00
_cell.angle_gamma   90.00
#
_symmetry.space_group_name_H-M   'P 1'
#
loop_
_entity.id
_entity.type
_entity.pdbx_description
1 polymer ?
#
loop_
_entity_poly.entity_id
_entity_poly.type
_entity_poly.pdbx_seq_one_letter_code
_entity_poly.pdbx_strand_id
1 'polypeptide(L)'
;MNAAVNISDQQVTANMEPVLRKVLKEAEQEHQELQQMFKLMGWGDLPDALKIEIKDDVSALVDELQGQYSSCDPAVARRRQRVVHWVDSYKDDLCSLQTAVEALRVRSL
;
A
#
# COMPACT_ATOMS: atom_id res chain seq x y z
N MET A 1 -43.73 -38.07 -14.49
CA MET A 1 -42.78 -37.98 -13.35
C MET A 1 -41.51 -37.31 -13.85
N ASN A 2 -40.79 -36.63 -12.95
CA ASN A 2 -39.47 -36.02 -13.10
C ASN A 2 -39.47 -34.49 -13.25
N ALA A 3 -39.83 -33.80 -12.16
CA ALA A 3 -39.28 -32.50 -11.82
C ALA A 3 -38.03 -32.76 -10.96
N ALA A 4 -36.85 -32.61 -11.53
CA ALA A 4 -35.60 -32.61 -10.78
C ALA A 4 -34.54 -31.83 -11.57
N VAL A 5 -33.75 -31.06 -10.85
CA VAL A 5 -32.56 -30.32 -11.30
C VAL A 5 -32.83 -28.95 -11.91
N ASN A 6 -33.06 -27.94 -11.06
CA ASN A 6 -32.73 -26.54 -11.40
C ASN A 6 -32.55 -25.64 -10.15
N ILE A 7 -32.16 -26.20 -9.00
CA ILE A 7 -32.07 -25.47 -7.73
C ILE A 7 -30.61 -25.06 -7.39
N SER A 8 -29.60 -25.55 -8.12
CA SER A 8 -28.19 -25.44 -7.72
C SER A 8 -27.48 -24.14 -8.13
N ASP A 9 -27.76 -23.57 -9.31
CA ASP A 9 -26.92 -22.50 -9.87
C ASP A 9 -27.28 -21.08 -9.38
N GLN A 10 -28.54 -20.85 -9.01
CA GLN A 10 -28.98 -19.56 -8.48
C GLN A 10 -28.60 -19.34 -7.00
N GLN A 11 -28.43 -20.40 -6.21
CA GLN A 11 -28.06 -20.27 -4.79
C GLN A 11 -26.57 -19.99 -4.58
N VAL A 12 -25.69 -20.46 -5.48
CA VAL A 12 -24.24 -20.22 -5.38
C VAL A 12 -23.90 -18.76 -5.70
N THR A 13 -24.52 -18.16 -6.72
CA THR A 13 -24.29 -16.75 -7.09
C THR A 13 -24.83 -15.77 -6.03
N ALA A 14 -26.01 -16.04 -5.46
CA ALA A 14 -26.59 -15.23 -4.38
C ALA A 14 -25.76 -15.24 -3.08
N ASN A 15 -25.09 -16.36 -2.77
CA ASN A 15 -24.23 -16.48 -1.59
C ASN A 15 -22.84 -15.86 -1.77
N MET A 16 -22.39 -15.61 -3.01
CA MET A 16 -21.10 -14.97 -3.28
C MET A 16 -21.17 -13.44 -3.34
N GLU A 17 -22.32 -12.86 -3.69
CA GLU A 17 -22.51 -11.40 -3.71
C GLU A 17 -22.11 -10.70 -2.38
N PRO A 18 -22.55 -11.18 -1.19
CA PRO A 18 -22.16 -10.53 0.07
C PRO A 18 -20.66 -10.67 0.37
N VAL A 19 -20.04 -11.77 -0.03
CA VAL A 19 -18.59 -12.00 0.15
C VAL A 19 -17.79 -11.07 -0.77
N LEU A 20 -18.15 -11.00 -2.05
CA LEU A 20 -17.51 -10.12 -3.02
C LEU A 20 -17.66 -8.64 -2.62
N ARG A 21 -18.84 -8.23 -2.14
CA ARG A 21 -19.06 -6.87 -1.65
C ARG A 21 -18.20 -6.56 -0.42
N LYS A 22 -18.01 -7.51 0.48
CA LYS A 22 -17.14 -7.35 1.65
C LYS A 22 -15.68 -7.18 1.23
N VAL A 23 -15.19 -8.04 0.33
CA VAL A 23 -13.81 -7.97 -0.20
C VAL A 23 -13.56 -6.65 -0.92
N LEU A 24 -14.49 -6.18 -1.76
CA LEU A 24 -14.37 -4.89 -2.43
C LEU A 24 -14.32 -3.73 -1.44
N LYS A 25 -15.16 -3.75 -0.42
CA LYS A 25 -15.17 -2.71 0.62
C LYS A 25 -13.86 -2.69 1.42
N GLU A 26 -13.32 -3.86 1.75
CA GLU A 26 -12.02 -3.98 2.43
C GLU A 26 -10.89 -3.44 1.56
N ALA A 27 -10.88 -3.77 0.26
CA ALA A 27 -9.88 -3.26 -0.69
C ALA A 27 -9.98 -1.73 -0.89
N GLU A 28 -11.20 -1.18 -0.98
CA GLU A 28 -11.43 0.26 -1.05
C GLU A 28 -10.91 0.97 0.21
N GLN A 29 -11.16 0.40 1.37
CA GLN A 29 -10.72 0.96 2.64
C GLN A 29 -9.18 0.94 2.75
N GLU A 30 -8.54 -0.19 2.42
CA GLU A 30 -7.08 -0.29 2.40
C GLU A 30 -6.45 0.72 1.43
N HIS A 31 -7.07 0.89 0.26
CA HIS A 31 -6.61 1.90 -0.70
C HIS A 31 -6.74 3.32 -0.15
N GLN A 32 -7.86 3.65 0.51
CA GLN A 32 -8.08 4.96 1.11
C GLN A 32 -7.09 5.24 2.24
N GLU A 33 -6.85 4.26 3.12
CA GLU A 33 -5.87 4.36 4.20
C GLU A 33 -4.48 4.65 3.63
N LEU A 34 -4.07 3.89 2.61
CA LEU A 34 -2.78 4.10 1.95
C LEU A 34 -2.64 5.51 1.34
N GLN A 35 -3.68 5.99 0.64
CA GLN A 35 -3.65 7.34 0.08
C GLN A 35 -3.61 8.43 1.17
N GLN A 36 -4.27 8.21 2.31
CA GLN A 36 -4.19 9.13 3.45
C GLN A 36 -2.77 9.18 4.03
N MET A 37 -2.10 8.03 4.14
CA MET A 37 -0.72 7.94 4.63
C MET A 37 0.25 8.70 3.72
N PHE A 38 0.13 8.52 2.39
CA PHE A 38 0.92 9.29 1.42
C PHE A 38 0.64 10.79 1.50
N LYS A 39 -0.63 11.19 1.66
CA LYS A 39 -0.99 12.62 1.82
C LYS A 39 -0.40 13.22 3.09
N LEU A 40 -0.40 12.49 4.20
CA LEU A 40 0.17 12.95 5.48
C LEU A 40 1.68 13.25 5.36
N MET A 41 2.38 12.50 4.51
CA MET A 41 3.81 12.70 4.21
C MET A 41 4.08 13.77 3.13
N GLY A 42 3.04 14.37 2.52
CA GLY A 42 3.21 15.27 1.38
C GLY A 42 3.62 14.56 0.07
N TRP A 43 3.31 13.28 -0.03
CA TRP A 43 3.65 12.37 -1.12
C TRP A 43 2.43 11.88 -1.91
N GLY A 44 1.31 12.61 -1.79
CA GLY A 44 0.04 12.29 -2.46
C GLY A 44 0.17 12.24 -3.99
N ASP A 45 1.06 13.03 -4.57
CA ASP A 45 1.24 13.14 -6.03
C ASP A 45 2.35 12.24 -6.59
N LEU A 46 2.92 11.34 -5.76
CA LEU A 46 3.92 10.39 -6.24
C LEU A 46 3.31 9.41 -7.26
N PRO A 47 4.09 8.98 -8.28
CA PRO A 47 3.69 7.92 -9.18
C PRO A 47 3.37 6.62 -8.44
N ASP A 48 2.37 5.89 -8.93
CA ASP A 48 1.92 4.64 -8.30
C ASP A 48 3.05 3.60 -8.19
N ALA A 49 3.96 3.55 -9.15
CA ALA A 49 5.13 2.66 -9.10
C ALA A 49 6.00 2.91 -7.86
N LEU A 50 6.23 4.17 -7.49
CA LEU A 50 6.97 4.50 -6.26
C LEU A 50 6.15 4.20 -5.03
N LYS A 51 4.85 4.55 -5.04
CA LYS A 51 3.94 4.30 -3.92
C LYS A 51 3.86 2.81 -3.57
N ILE A 52 3.83 1.94 -4.57
CA ILE A 52 3.81 0.48 -4.37
C ILE A 52 5.09 0.05 -3.64
N GLU A 53 6.25 0.50 -4.09
CA GLU A 53 7.52 0.03 -3.52
C GLU A 53 7.82 0.55 -2.11
N ILE A 54 7.30 1.73 -1.76
CA ILE A 54 7.51 2.30 -0.42
C ILE A 54 6.30 2.15 0.50
N LYS A 55 5.25 1.41 0.10
CA LYS A 55 4.02 1.24 0.90
C LYS A 55 4.32 0.83 2.33
N ASP A 56 5.12 -0.24 2.50
CA ASP A 56 5.43 -0.79 3.82
C ASP A 56 6.32 0.16 4.64
N ASP A 57 7.27 0.82 3.96
CA ASP A 57 8.14 1.82 4.56
C ASP A 57 7.34 3.04 5.06
N VAL A 58 6.35 3.50 4.29
CA VAL A 58 5.43 4.58 4.64
C VAL A 58 4.51 4.17 5.79
N SER A 59 4.03 2.93 5.80
CA SER A 59 3.26 2.41 6.94
C SER A 59 4.02 2.52 8.23
N ALA A 60 5.26 2.06 8.22
CA ALA A 60 6.04 2.07 9.43
C ALA A 60 6.62 3.46 9.79
N LEU A 61 6.68 4.40 8.83
CA LEU A 61 6.89 5.83 9.09
C LEU A 61 5.67 6.45 9.80
N VAL A 62 4.45 6.10 9.38
CA VAL A 62 3.23 6.56 10.05
C VAL A 62 3.14 6.00 11.47
N ASP A 63 3.45 4.73 11.67
CA ASP A 63 3.53 4.12 13.00
C ASP A 63 4.56 4.84 13.90
N GLU A 64 5.68 5.26 13.33
CA GLU A 64 6.67 6.09 14.03
C GLU A 64 6.07 7.44 14.45
N LEU A 65 5.38 8.14 13.55
CA LEU A 65 4.72 9.42 13.84
C LEU A 65 3.60 9.28 14.88
N GLN A 66 2.97 8.11 14.95
CA GLN A 66 1.97 7.77 15.98
C GLN A 66 2.60 7.33 17.31
N GLY A 67 3.93 7.28 17.41
CA GLY A 67 4.66 6.92 18.62
C GLY A 67 4.73 5.42 18.91
N GLN A 68 4.45 4.56 17.93
CA GLN A 68 4.56 3.10 18.08
C GLN A 68 6.03 2.62 18.06
N TYR A 69 6.92 3.39 17.43
CA TYR A 69 8.36 3.12 17.36
C TYR A 69 9.17 4.31 17.88
N SER A 70 10.35 4.03 18.43
CA SER A 70 11.28 5.08 18.86
C SER A 70 12.00 5.68 17.65
N SER A 71 11.79 6.98 17.41
CA SER A 71 12.51 7.73 16.37
C SER A 71 14.03 7.80 16.57
N CYS A 72 14.50 7.47 17.77
CA CYS A 72 15.92 7.40 18.11
C CYS A 72 16.55 6.05 17.74
N ASP A 73 15.75 5.05 17.37
CA ASP A 73 16.27 3.76 16.94
C ASP A 73 17.06 3.91 15.61
N PRO A 74 18.31 3.42 15.53
CA PRO A 74 19.12 3.55 14.32
C PRO A 74 18.55 2.85 13.09
N ALA A 75 17.77 1.78 13.23
CA ALA A 75 17.14 1.12 12.09
C ALA A 75 15.95 1.95 11.57
N VAL A 76 15.11 2.46 12.46
CA VAL A 76 14.01 3.37 12.12
C VAL A 76 14.52 4.64 11.43
N ALA A 77 15.56 5.26 11.99
CA ALA A 77 16.18 6.46 11.42
C ALA A 77 16.77 6.20 10.02
N ARG A 78 17.47 5.07 9.83
CA ARG A 78 18.05 4.71 8.52
C ARG A 78 16.98 4.47 7.45
N ARG A 79 15.89 3.78 7.79
CA ARG A 79 14.76 3.59 6.87
C ARG A 79 14.18 4.94 6.45
N ARG A 80 13.85 5.81 7.40
CA ARG A 80 13.34 7.15 7.10
C ARG A 80 14.27 7.91 6.17
N GLN A 81 15.56 7.97 6.51
CA GLN A 81 16.55 8.69 5.71
C GLN A 81 16.64 8.14 4.29
N ARG A 82 16.69 6.82 4.11
CA ARG A 82 16.72 6.18 2.79
C ARG A 82 15.49 6.58 1.96
N VAL A 83 14.30 6.42 2.53
CA VAL A 83 13.02 6.64 1.82
C VAL A 83 12.88 8.10 1.43
N VAL A 84 13.05 9.01 2.40
CA VAL A 84 12.97 10.46 2.17
C VAL A 84 13.99 10.89 1.13
N HIS A 85 15.24 10.42 1.22
CA HIS A 85 16.30 10.80 0.27
C HIS A 85 15.95 10.46 -1.18
N TRP A 86 15.48 9.24 -1.46
CA TRP A 86 15.15 8.83 -2.83
C TRP A 86 13.86 9.45 -3.35
N VAL A 87 12.87 9.65 -2.47
CA VAL A 87 11.64 10.37 -2.83
C VAL A 87 11.94 11.82 -3.17
N ASP A 88 12.74 12.50 -2.36
CA ASP A 88 13.13 13.89 -2.61
C ASP A 88 14.02 14.00 -3.86
N SER A 89 14.96 13.07 -4.04
CA SER A 89 15.78 13.02 -5.26
C SER A 89 14.95 12.83 -6.53
N TYR A 90 13.85 12.08 -6.46
CA TYR A 90 12.92 11.97 -7.57
C TYR A 90 12.10 13.26 -7.77
N LYS A 91 11.60 13.87 -6.70
CA LYS A 91 10.82 15.11 -6.75
C LYS A 91 11.63 16.32 -7.23
N ASP A 92 12.93 16.33 -6.96
CA ASP A 92 13.87 17.38 -7.37
C ASP A 92 14.46 17.13 -8.78
N ASP A 93 13.92 16.17 -9.53
CA ASP A 93 14.39 15.75 -10.87
C ASP A 93 15.86 15.31 -10.90
N LEU A 94 16.44 14.90 -9.77
CA LEU A 94 17.83 14.45 -9.66
C LEU A 94 18.01 13.00 -10.11
N CYS A 95 16.94 12.20 -10.09
CA CYS A 95 16.96 10.82 -10.57
C CYS A 95 15.69 10.42 -11.33
N SER A 96 15.82 9.44 -12.23
CA SER A 96 14.66 8.88 -12.93
C SER A 96 13.76 8.07 -12.01
N LEU A 97 12.48 7.92 -12.38
CA LEU A 97 11.53 7.06 -11.67
C LEU A 97 12.07 5.64 -11.47
N GLN A 98 12.69 5.08 -12.51
CA GLN A 98 13.26 3.73 -12.46
C GLN A 98 14.41 3.65 -11.45
N THR A 99 15.29 4.64 -11.41
CA THR A 99 16.42 4.69 -10.47
C THR A 99 15.92 4.75 -9.02
N ALA A 100 14.91 5.59 -8.75
CA ALA A 100 14.33 5.68 -7.40
C ALA A 100 13.68 4.36 -6.98
N VAL A 101 12.89 3.74 -7.87
CA VAL A 101 12.27 2.42 -7.64
C VAL A 101 13.32 1.36 -7.36
N GLU A 102 14.37 1.25 -8.18
CA GLU A 102 15.44 0.26 -8.00
C GLU A 102 16.22 0.45 -6.71
N ALA A 103 16.45 1.70 -6.29
CA ALA A 103 17.17 2.01 -5.07
C ALA A 103 16.34 1.79 -3.78
N LEU A 104 15.03 1.96 -3.87
CA LEU A 104 14.10 1.72 -2.77
C LEU A 104 13.72 0.24 -2.62
N ARG A 105 13.88 -0.54 -3.69
CA ARG A 105 13.65 -1.98 -3.68
C ARG A 105 14.61 -2.69 -2.72
N VAL A 106 14.11 -3.08 -1.56
CA VAL A 106 14.88 -3.87 -0.59
C VAL A 106 15.12 -5.26 -1.18
N ARG A 107 16.36 -5.55 -1.58
CA ARG A 107 16.75 -6.94 -1.89
C ARG A 107 16.82 -7.71 -0.58
N SER A 108 15.98 -8.73 -0.42
CA SER A 108 16.22 -9.75 0.60
C SER A 108 17.57 -10.40 0.30
N LEU A 109 18.48 -10.35 1.27
CA LEU A 109 19.77 -11.05 1.22
C LEU A 109 19.57 -12.57 1.14
#